data_AF-A0A8S3B3G8-F1
#
_entry.id   AF-A0A8S3B3G8-F1
#
_cell.length_a   1.000
_cell.length_b   1.000
_cell.length_c   1.000
_cell.angle_alpha   90.00
_cell.angle_beta   90.00
_cell.angle_gamma   90.00
#
_symmetry.space_group_name_H-M   'P 1'
#
loop_
_entity.id
_entity.type
_entity.pdbx_description
1 polymer ?
#
loop_
_entity_poly.entity_id
_entity_poly.type
_entity_poly.pdbx_seq_one_letter_code
_entity_poly.pdbx_strand_id
1 'polypeptide(L)'
;DLRQDNEDKKKIFPKGWIISIVTLLILIILAVGIYLIIHFTSRIASTTNIVNPSIRWNTTGITVAGVGGSPGNNSSQLNTPADVSVNFSNTLYIADYGNNRIQKWLSGASNGITVAGRASGISGSNATDLQHPAGILVDLTGNIYIADTNNHRIQF
;
A
#
# COMPACT_ATOMS: atom_id res chain seq x y z
N ASP A 1 -40.87 -14.86 -69.15
CA ASP A 1 -40.33 -13.50 -68.96
C ASP A 1 -39.96 -13.33 -67.49
N LEU A 2 -38.80 -13.89 -67.10
CA LEU A 2 -38.32 -14.00 -65.70
C LEU A 2 -37.00 -13.21 -65.50
N ARG A 3 -36.75 -12.26 -66.40
CA ARG A 3 -35.56 -11.39 -66.39
C ARG A 3 -35.86 -9.98 -65.91
N GLN A 4 -37.13 -9.56 -65.91
CA GLN A 4 -37.53 -8.20 -65.56
C GLN A 4 -37.69 -8.01 -64.03
N ASP A 5 -37.99 -9.10 -63.32
CA ASP A 5 -38.33 -9.21 -61.90
C ASP A 5 -37.10 -9.26 -60.96
N ASN A 6 -35.88 -9.37 -61.51
CA ASN A 6 -34.63 -9.32 -60.75
C ASN A 6 -33.94 -7.93 -60.75
N GLU A 7 -34.32 -7.01 -61.64
CA GLU A 7 -33.76 -5.64 -61.66
C GLU A 7 -34.44 -4.73 -60.61
N ASP A 8 -35.72 -4.96 -60.30
CA ASP A 8 -36.48 -4.15 -59.32
C ASP A 8 -36.11 -4.40 -57.84
N LYS A 9 -35.24 -5.38 -57.56
CA LYS A 9 -34.73 -5.66 -56.21
C LYS A 9 -33.42 -4.98 -55.86
N LYS A 10 -32.86 -4.13 -56.74
CA LYS A 10 -31.82 -3.18 -56.34
C LYS A 10 -32.49 -2.12 -55.47
N LYS A 11 -32.68 -2.43 -54.19
CA LYS A 11 -33.18 -1.54 -53.14
C LYS A 11 -32.53 -0.17 -53.31
N ILE A 12 -33.26 0.77 -53.91
CA ILE A 12 -32.86 2.16 -54.06
C ILE A 12 -32.95 2.74 -52.65
N PHE A 13 -31.85 2.67 -51.91
CA PHE A 13 -31.74 3.38 -50.65
C PHE A 13 -31.91 4.87 -50.97
N PRO A 14 -32.85 5.57 -50.31
CA PRO A 14 -33.12 6.98 -50.60
C PRO A 14 -31.83 7.78 -50.42
N LYS A 15 -31.57 8.77 -51.28
CA LYS A 15 -30.29 9.50 -51.36
C LYS A 15 -29.83 10.13 -50.02
N GLY A 16 -30.73 10.31 -49.05
CA GLY A 16 -30.40 10.77 -47.69
C GLY A 16 -29.96 9.67 -46.70
N TRP A 17 -30.17 8.39 -47.01
CA TRP A 17 -29.90 7.27 -46.10
C TRP A 17 -28.40 7.10 -45.83
N ILE A 18 -27.57 7.29 -46.85
CA ILE A 18 -26.10 7.25 -46.72
C ILE A 18 -25.63 8.39 -45.82
N ILE A 19 -26.19 9.60 -45.99
CA ILE A 19 -25.86 10.76 -45.15
C ILE A 19 -26.25 10.48 -43.69
N SER A 20 -27.43 9.92 -43.44
CA SER A 20 -27.86 9.54 -42.08
C SER A 20 -26.95 8.49 -41.43
N ILE A 21 -26.49 7.49 -42.20
CA ILE A 21 -25.54 6.46 -41.70
C ILE A 21 -24.19 7.09 -41.36
N VAL A 22 -23.65 7.95 -42.23
CA VAL A 22 -22.37 8.64 -42.00
C VAL A 22 -22.45 9.53 -40.76
N THR A 23 -23.54 10.30 -40.61
CA THR A 23 -23.76 11.15 -39.43
C THR A 23 -23.85 10.32 -38.16
N LEU A 24 -24.54 9.17 -38.20
CA LEU A 24 -24.64 8.26 -37.05
C LEU A 24 -23.28 7.67 -36.65
N LEU A 25 -22.46 7.26 -37.63
CA LEU A 25 -21.12 6.73 -37.39
C LEU A 25 -20.19 7.77 -36.74
N ILE A 26 -20.27 9.04 -37.18
CA ILE A 26 -19.51 10.14 -36.57
C ILE A 26 -19.91 10.33 -35.11
N LEU A 27 -21.21 10.33 -34.80
CA LEU A 27 -21.70 10.46 -33.42
C LEU A 27 -21.23 9.31 -32.52
N ILE A 28 -21.18 8.07 -33.04
CA ILE A 28 -20.67 6.91 -32.30
C ILE A 28 -19.18 7.08 -32.00
N ILE A 29 -18.38 7.48 -32.98
CA ILE A 29 -16.93 7.70 -32.80
C ILE A 29 -16.69 8.79 -31.74
N LEU A 30 -17.44 9.90 -31.80
CA LEU A 30 -17.34 10.97 -30.80
C LEU A 30 -17.75 10.49 -29.40
N ALA A 31 -18.84 9.71 -29.29
CA ALA A 31 -19.29 9.17 -28.00
C ALA A 31 -18.27 8.20 -27.39
N VAL A 32 -17.68 7.31 -28.20
CA VAL A 32 -16.61 6.40 -27.76
C VAL A 32 -15.36 7.18 -27.35
N GLY A 33 -14.97 8.20 -28.12
CA GLY A 33 -13.84 9.08 -27.78
C GLY A 33 -14.05 9.79 -26.43
N ILE A 34 -15.22 10.36 -26.21
CA ILE A 34 -15.58 11.02 -24.94
C ILE A 34 -15.57 10.02 -23.78
N TYR A 35 -16.16 8.83 -23.96
CA TYR A 35 -16.15 7.76 -22.97
C TYR A 35 -14.72 7.37 -22.57
N LEU A 36 -13.84 7.17 -23.56
CA LEU A 36 -12.43 6.83 -23.33
C LEU A 36 -11.69 7.97 -22.62
N ILE A 37 -11.92 9.23 -22.99
CA ILE A 37 -11.32 10.40 -22.32
C ILE A 37 -11.78 10.49 -20.87
N ILE A 38 -13.06 10.29 -20.57
CA ILE A 38 -13.60 10.29 -19.20
C ILE A 38 -13.00 9.13 -18.38
N HIS A 39 -12.95 7.92 -18.94
CA HIS A 39 -12.37 6.77 -18.26
C HIS A 39 -10.84 6.85 -18.11
N PHE A 40 -10.16 7.56 -19.00
CA PHE A 40 -8.72 7.79 -18.90
C PHE A 40 -8.38 8.89 -17.88
N THR A 41 -9.11 10.02 -17.92
CA THR A 41 -8.90 11.13 -16.96
C THR A 41 -9.29 10.75 -15.53
N SER A 42 -10.33 9.93 -15.33
CA SER A 42 -10.67 9.38 -14.01
C SER A 42 -9.57 8.47 -13.44
N ARG A 43 -8.86 7.69 -14.29
CA ARG A 43 -7.70 6.88 -13.87
C ARG A 43 -6.49 7.73 -13.51
N ILE A 44 -6.30 8.88 -14.15
CA ILE A 44 -5.22 9.83 -13.81
C ILE A 44 -5.51 10.57 -12.50
N ALA A 45 -6.76 10.99 -12.27
CA ALA A 45 -7.16 11.70 -11.04
C ALA A 45 -6.99 10.85 -9.76
N SER A 46 -6.98 9.51 -9.87
CA SER A 46 -6.69 8.62 -8.74
C SER A 46 -5.21 8.54 -8.34
N THR A 47 -4.29 9.09 -9.15
CA THR A 47 -2.83 9.04 -8.89
C THR A 47 -2.26 10.30 -8.22
N THR A 48 -3.08 11.34 -8.00
CA THR A 48 -2.66 12.56 -7.29
C THR A 48 -3.26 12.69 -5.89
N ASN A 49 -3.62 11.59 -5.24
CA ASN A 49 -3.65 11.55 -3.78
C ASN A 49 -2.20 11.61 -3.30
N ILE A 50 -1.63 12.82 -3.35
CA ILE A 50 -0.48 13.18 -2.55
C ILE A 50 -0.97 12.96 -1.12
N VAL A 51 -0.66 11.80 -0.56
CA VAL A 51 -0.80 11.53 0.87
C VAL A 51 0.01 12.62 1.55
N ASN A 52 -0.67 13.68 1.98
CA ASN A 52 -0.10 14.59 2.96
C ASN A 52 0.32 13.67 4.11
N PRO A 53 1.62 13.50 4.40
CA PRO A 53 2.01 12.64 5.49
C PRO A 53 1.35 13.23 6.74
N SER A 54 0.39 12.49 7.29
CA SER A 54 -0.50 12.94 8.36
C SER A 54 0.23 13.16 9.68
N ILE A 55 1.48 12.70 9.76
CA ILE A 55 2.34 12.80 10.94
C ILE A 55 3.63 13.50 10.51
N ARG A 56 3.64 14.83 10.61
CA ARG A 56 4.86 15.64 10.59
C ARG A 56 5.04 16.23 11.97
N TRP A 57 6.28 16.30 12.43
CA TRP A 57 6.60 17.07 13.63
C TRP A 57 6.14 18.51 13.40
N ASN A 58 5.21 18.97 14.23
CA ASN A 58 4.68 20.33 14.16
C ASN A 58 5.13 21.07 15.42
N THR A 59 4.29 21.13 16.44
CA THR A 59 4.58 21.82 17.72
C THR A 59 4.70 20.87 18.90
N THR A 60 4.09 19.68 18.81
CA THR A 60 4.19 18.62 19.82
C THR A 60 4.36 17.26 19.16
N GLY A 61 5.08 16.36 19.81
CA GLY A 61 5.14 14.95 19.41
C GLY A 61 3.81 14.25 19.72
N ILE A 62 3.47 13.26 18.90
CA ILE A 62 2.37 12.33 19.18
C ILE A 62 2.94 10.93 19.42
N THR A 63 2.36 10.20 20.38
CA THR A 63 2.72 8.80 20.60
C THR A 63 1.99 7.94 19.57
N VAL A 64 2.75 7.27 18.69
CA VAL A 64 2.20 6.38 17.65
C VAL A 64 2.35 4.88 17.99
N ALA A 65 3.19 4.56 18.98
CA ALA A 65 3.41 3.23 19.51
C ALA A 65 3.88 3.32 20.97
N GLY A 66 3.49 2.34 21.79
CA GLY A 66 3.77 2.34 23.22
C GLY A 66 2.77 3.18 24.04
N VAL A 67 2.97 3.19 25.36
CA VAL A 67 2.25 4.06 26.30
C VAL A 67 3.24 5.10 26.85
N GLY A 68 2.93 6.38 26.69
CA GLY A 68 3.82 7.46 27.11
C GLY A 68 4.14 7.41 28.61
N GLY A 69 5.43 7.53 28.95
CA GLY A 69 5.91 7.67 30.33
C GLY A 69 6.03 6.38 31.14
N SER A 70 5.65 5.20 30.60
CA SER A 70 5.65 3.95 31.36
C SER A 70 6.25 2.79 30.55
N PRO A 71 7.50 2.35 30.83
CA PRO A 71 8.06 1.17 30.19
C PRO A 71 7.27 -0.08 30.61
N GLY A 72 7.25 -1.08 29.74
CA GLY A 72 6.62 -2.36 30.03
C GLY A 72 6.74 -3.35 28.89
N ASN A 73 6.23 -4.56 29.12
CA ASN A 73 6.40 -5.69 28.21
C ASN A 73 5.07 -6.20 27.61
N ASN A 74 3.94 -5.59 27.99
CA ASN A 74 2.67 -5.86 27.33
C ASN A 74 2.75 -5.50 25.83
N SER A 75 1.82 -6.02 25.03
CA SER A 75 1.76 -5.74 23.58
C SER A 75 1.60 -4.25 23.26
N SER A 76 0.97 -3.48 24.15
CA SER A 76 0.80 -2.04 24.04
C SER A 76 1.98 -1.21 24.58
N GLN A 77 2.98 -1.85 25.18
CA GLN A 77 4.10 -1.18 25.85
C GLN A 77 5.42 -1.49 25.15
N LEU A 78 6.37 -0.58 25.33
CA LEU A 78 7.75 -0.70 24.85
C LEU A 78 8.69 -0.44 26.04
N ASN A 79 9.92 -0.90 25.94
CA ASN A 79 10.95 -0.69 26.93
C ASN A 79 12.27 -0.29 26.24
N THR A 80 12.65 0.98 26.40
CA THR A 80 13.86 1.56 25.79
C THR A 80 14.00 1.29 24.27
N PRO A 81 12.98 1.57 23.43
CA PRO A 81 13.07 1.29 22.00
C PRO A 81 14.28 2.02 21.39
N ALA A 82 15.12 1.29 20.65
CA ALA A 82 16.42 1.79 20.18
C ALA A 82 16.41 2.30 18.74
N ASP A 83 15.57 1.72 17.89
CA ASP A 83 15.49 2.04 16.47
C ASP A 83 14.10 1.73 15.90
N VAL A 84 13.78 2.35 14.76
CA VAL A 84 12.54 2.16 14.03
C VAL A 84 12.76 2.11 12.52
N SER A 85 11.96 1.29 11.84
CA SER A 85 11.89 1.25 10.37
C SER A 85 10.44 1.22 9.90
N VAL A 86 10.16 1.78 8.73
CA VAL A 86 8.81 1.87 8.16
C VAL A 86 8.84 1.36 6.73
N ASN A 87 7.91 0.47 6.38
CA ASN A 87 7.77 -0.02 5.00
C ASN A 87 6.77 0.83 4.18
N PHE A 88 6.64 0.55 2.87
CA PHE A 88 5.71 1.27 1.98
C PHE A 88 4.23 1.12 2.32
N SER A 89 3.88 0.14 3.16
CA SER A 89 2.52 -0.05 3.67
C SER A 89 2.28 0.70 4.98
N ASN A 90 3.15 1.66 5.34
CA ASN A 90 3.12 2.42 6.58
C ASN A 90 3.07 1.54 7.84
N THR A 91 3.68 0.36 7.78
CA THR A 91 3.89 -0.49 8.96
C THR A 91 5.17 -0.07 9.64
N LEU A 92 5.07 0.26 10.92
CA LEU A 92 6.20 0.59 11.78
C LEU A 92 6.78 -0.69 12.39
N TYR A 93 8.09 -0.83 12.37
CA TYR A 93 8.83 -1.88 13.05
C TYR A 93 9.75 -1.22 14.06
N ILE A 94 9.82 -1.78 15.26
CA ILE A 94 10.47 -1.16 16.40
C ILE A 94 11.41 -2.18 17.03
N ALA A 95 12.68 -1.81 17.17
CA ALA A 95 13.63 -2.54 18.00
C ALA A 95 13.33 -2.24 19.48
N ASP A 96 12.52 -3.09 20.11
CA ASP A 96 12.12 -2.96 21.52
C ASP A 96 13.23 -3.54 22.42
N TYR A 97 14.37 -2.83 22.42
CA TYR A 97 15.67 -3.25 22.94
C TYR A 97 15.58 -3.87 24.35
N GLY A 98 14.90 -3.19 25.27
CA GLY A 98 14.80 -3.62 26.68
C GLY A 98 13.90 -4.83 26.88
N ASN A 99 13.07 -5.16 25.88
CA ASN A 99 12.25 -6.37 25.84
C ASN A 99 12.80 -7.40 24.83
N ASN A 100 14.04 -7.27 24.34
CA ASN A 100 14.69 -8.30 23.50
C ASN A 100 13.80 -8.83 22.35
N ARG A 101 13.05 -7.93 21.70
CA ARG A 101 12.08 -8.29 20.66
C ARG A 101 11.97 -7.21 19.59
N ILE A 102 11.42 -7.58 18.44
CA ILE A 102 10.98 -6.64 17.42
C ILE A 102 9.45 -6.57 17.41
N GLN A 103 8.91 -5.35 17.52
CA GLN A 103 7.48 -5.11 17.47
C GLN A 103 7.09 -4.53 16.10
N LYS A 104 6.13 -5.17 15.44
CA LYS A 104 5.40 -4.62 14.30
C LYS A 104 4.17 -3.86 14.80
N TRP A 105 3.99 -2.63 14.33
CA TRP A 105 2.90 -1.75 14.71
C TRP A 105 2.21 -1.20 13.47
N LEU A 106 0.91 -1.46 13.34
CA LEU A 106 0.10 -0.92 12.25
C LEU A 106 -0.33 0.50 12.61
N SER A 107 -0.41 1.38 11.60
CA SER A 107 -0.91 2.75 11.80
C SER A 107 -2.29 2.74 12.49
N GLY A 108 -2.39 3.45 13.62
CA GLY A 108 -3.62 3.53 14.42
C GLY A 108 -3.89 2.33 15.35
N ALA A 109 -3.02 1.32 15.37
CA ALA A 109 -3.15 0.21 16.32
C ALA A 109 -2.81 0.65 17.76
N SER A 110 -3.45 0.03 18.74
CA SER A 110 -3.15 0.21 20.17
C SER A 110 -2.12 -0.79 20.70
N ASN A 111 -1.82 -1.84 19.93
CA ASN A 111 -0.95 -2.94 20.32
C ASN A 111 -0.01 -3.29 19.17
N GLY A 112 1.23 -3.61 19.52
CA GLY A 112 2.20 -4.21 18.62
C GLY A 112 2.09 -5.73 18.57
N ILE A 113 2.64 -6.30 17.51
CA ILE A 113 2.76 -7.73 17.27
C ILE A 113 4.24 -8.08 17.30
N THR A 114 4.65 -9.03 18.15
CA THR A 114 6.04 -9.50 18.16
C THR A 114 6.30 -10.31 16.89
N VAL A 115 7.29 -9.87 16.10
CA VAL A 115 7.66 -10.52 14.82
C VAL A 115 9.04 -11.19 14.87
N ALA A 116 9.87 -10.86 15.86
CA ALA A 116 11.13 -11.55 16.14
C ALA A 116 11.49 -11.44 17.63
N GLY A 117 12.21 -12.43 18.16
CA GLY A 117 12.43 -12.60 19.59
C GLY A 117 11.19 -13.18 20.30
N ARG A 118 11.18 -13.12 21.63
CA ARG A 118 10.08 -13.65 22.45
C ARG A 118 9.12 -12.56 22.86
N ALA A 119 7.82 -12.81 22.74
CA ALA A 119 6.79 -11.89 23.23
C ALA A 119 6.90 -11.63 24.75
N SER A 120 7.40 -12.60 25.51
CA SER A 120 7.72 -12.47 26.95
C SER A 120 8.91 -11.57 27.25
N GLY A 121 9.62 -11.09 26.22
CA GLY A 121 10.79 -10.23 26.31
C GLY A 121 12.04 -10.83 26.93
N ILE A 122 12.03 -12.15 27.16
CA ILE A 122 13.17 -12.91 27.67
C ILE A 122 14.22 -13.02 26.57
N SER A 123 15.44 -12.60 26.88
CA SER A 123 16.58 -12.70 25.97
C SER A 123 17.02 -14.15 25.73
N GLY A 124 17.79 -14.36 24.66
CA GLY A 124 18.47 -15.61 24.40
C GLY A 124 19.37 -15.51 23.17
N SER A 125 20.16 -16.56 22.94
CA SER A 125 21.13 -16.64 21.84
C SER A 125 20.74 -17.64 20.75
N ASN A 126 19.63 -18.37 20.94
CA ASN A 126 19.11 -19.29 19.91
C ASN A 126 18.70 -18.52 18.65
N ALA A 127 18.53 -19.22 17.53
CA ALA A 127 18.16 -18.61 16.25
C ALA A 127 16.87 -17.76 16.33
N THR A 128 15.91 -18.14 17.17
CA THR A 128 14.62 -17.42 17.33
C THR A 128 14.65 -16.31 18.37
N ASP A 129 15.73 -16.22 19.14
CA ASP A 129 15.85 -15.31 20.28
C ASP A 129 16.69 -14.10 19.89
N LEU A 130 16.51 -13.01 20.63
CA LEU A 130 17.32 -11.81 20.50
C LEU A 130 17.89 -11.43 21.86
N GLN A 131 18.95 -10.63 21.84
CA GLN A 131 19.52 -10.02 23.02
C GLN A 131 19.91 -8.58 22.67
N HIS A 132 19.14 -7.63 23.22
CA HIS A 132 19.36 -6.20 23.04
C HIS A 132 19.45 -5.76 21.57
N PRO A 133 18.40 -6.01 20.76
CA PRO A 133 18.40 -5.60 19.36
C PRO A 133 18.42 -4.07 19.27
N ALA A 134 19.42 -3.49 18.60
CA ALA A 134 19.64 -2.04 18.60
C ALA A 134 19.39 -1.35 17.25
N GLY A 135 19.35 -2.11 16.16
CA GLY A 135 19.14 -1.57 14.82
C GLY A 135 18.23 -2.46 13.99
N ILE A 136 17.43 -1.84 13.12
CA ILE A 136 16.47 -2.53 12.26
C ILE A 136 16.43 -1.91 10.85
N LEU A 137 16.46 -2.76 9.83
CA LEU A 137 16.25 -2.37 8.44
C LEU A 137 15.12 -3.24 7.86
N VAL A 138 14.25 -2.64 7.06
CA VAL A 138 13.20 -3.37 6.33
C VAL A 138 13.41 -3.12 4.84
N ASP A 139 13.52 -4.18 4.04
CA ASP A 139 13.71 -4.05 2.59
C ASP A 139 12.41 -3.85 1.82
N LEU A 140 12.51 -3.64 0.51
CA LEU A 140 11.36 -3.40 -0.38
C LEU A 140 10.38 -4.59 -0.45
N THR A 141 10.85 -5.80 -0.12
CA THR A 141 10.05 -7.03 -0.12
C THR A 141 9.47 -7.36 1.26
N GLY A 142 9.84 -6.59 2.29
CA GLY A 142 9.37 -6.75 3.66
C GLY A 142 10.22 -7.66 4.53
N ASN A 143 11.41 -8.08 4.09
CA ASN A 143 12.35 -8.78 4.98
C ASN A 143 12.91 -7.82 6.01
N ILE A 144 13.23 -8.32 7.20
CA ILE A 144 13.69 -7.52 8.34
C ILE A 144 15.10 -7.95 8.70
N TYR A 145 16.04 -7.01 8.72
CA TYR A 145 17.40 -7.25 9.18
C TYR A 145 17.56 -6.61 10.56
N ILE A 146 18.06 -7.39 11.52
CA ILE A 146 18.11 -7.00 12.93
C ILE A 146 19.56 -7.06 13.39
N ALA A 147 20.05 -5.95 13.94
CA ALA A 147 21.31 -5.95 14.69
C ALA A 147 21.05 -6.54 16.08
N ASP A 148 21.30 -7.84 16.24
CA ASP A 148 21.16 -8.61 17.48
C ASP A 148 22.42 -8.40 18.34
N THR A 149 22.54 -7.18 18.86
CA THR A 149 23.79 -6.54 19.31
C THR A 149 24.60 -7.39 20.30
N ASN A 150 23.96 -7.92 21.33
CA ASN A 150 24.65 -8.66 22.39
C ASN A 150 24.88 -10.13 22.03
N ASN A 151 24.25 -10.62 20.98
CA ASN A 151 24.60 -11.91 20.36
C ASN A 151 25.65 -11.74 19.25
N HIS A 152 26.12 -10.51 18.99
CA HIS A 152 27.17 -10.20 18.02
C HIS A 152 26.88 -10.70 16.60
N ARG A 153 25.60 -10.61 16.18
CA ARG A 153 25.16 -11.08 14.86
C ARG A 153 24.12 -10.17 14.23
N ILE A 154 23.93 -10.34 12.92
CA ILE A 154 22.78 -9.84 12.20
C ILE A 154 21.81 -11.00 11.98
N GLN A 155 20.53 -10.80 12.29
CA GLN A 155 19.46 -11.76 12.07
C GLN A 155 18.54 -11.28 10.94
N PHE A 156 17.94 -12.23 10.22
CA PHE A 156 16.99 -12.01 9.12
C PHE A 156 15.68 -12.76 9.40
#